data_AF-A0A7X6HPJ4-F1
#
_entry.id   AF-A0A7X6HPJ4-F1
#
_cell.length_a   1.000
_cell.length_b   1.000
_cell.length_c   1.000
_cell.angle_alpha   90.00
_cell.angle_beta   90.00
_cell.angle_gamma   90.00
#
_symmetry.space_group_name_H-M   'P 1'
#
loop_
_entity.id
_entity.type
_entity.pdbx_description
1 polymer ?
#
loop_
_entity_poly.entity_id
_entity_poly.type
_entity_poly.pdbx_seq_one_letter_code
_entity_poly.pdbx_strand_id
1 'polypeptide(L)' 'MTNDSQLMTNWQVVAASVTGTSHEKRSQPCQDAHCWRLLPNNVLAAAVADGAGSAALAEIGAKIAV' A
#
# COMPACT_ATOMS: atom_id res chain seq x y z
N MET A 1 -25.22 22.23 -24.34
CA MET A 1 -25.55 21.99 -22.92
C MET A 1 -25.07 20.59 -22.56
N THR A 2 -23.82 20.42 -22.20
CA THR A 2 -23.32 19.19 -21.57
C THR A 2 -23.10 19.50 -20.11
N ASN A 3 -24.12 19.21 -19.31
CA ASN A 3 -24.10 19.33 -17.86
C ASN A 3 -23.42 18.09 -17.27
N ASP A 4 -22.11 17.95 -17.50
CA ASP A 4 -21.29 16.93 -16.82
C ASP A 4 -20.60 17.56 -15.61
N SER A 5 -21.39 18.22 -14.77
CA SER A 5 -20.95 18.54 -13.42
C SER A 5 -21.19 17.31 -12.53
N GLN A 6 -20.10 16.63 -12.20
CA GLN A 6 -19.81 16.20 -10.84
C GLN A 6 -20.72 15.11 -10.25
N LEU A 7 -20.33 13.86 -10.49
CA LEU A 7 -19.97 12.95 -9.40
C LEU A 7 -18.69 12.19 -9.81
N MET A 8 -17.59 12.92 -10.03
CA MET A 8 -16.28 12.27 -9.98
C MET A 8 -16.10 11.84 -8.54
N THR A 9 -16.40 10.58 -8.23
CA THR A 9 -15.96 9.97 -6.97
C THR A 9 -14.45 9.99 -6.97
N ASN A 10 -13.87 11.07 -6.46
CA ASN A 10 -12.45 11.17 -6.25
C ASN A 10 -12.12 10.19 -5.13
N TRP A 11 -11.46 9.10 -5.49
CA TRP A 11 -10.87 8.20 -4.52
C TRP A 11 -10.02 8.98 -3.53
N GLN A 12 -10.30 8.81 -2.25
CA GLN A 12 -9.45 9.32 -1.17
C GLN A 12 -8.69 8.13 -0.60
N VAL A 13 -7.36 8.25 -0.56
CA VAL A 13 -6.49 7.16 -0.10
C VAL A 13 -5.81 7.58 1.19
N VAL A 14 -5.93 6.73 2.21
CA VAL A 14 -5.16 6.79 3.45
C VAL A 14 -4.45 5.46 3.57
N ALA A 15 -3.13 5.49 3.77
CA ALA A 15 -2.34 4.29 3.90
C ALA A 15 -1.26 4.45 4.97
N ALA A 16 -0.96 3.36 5.66
CA ALA A 16 0.06 3.28 6.69
C ALA A 16 0.63 1.86 6.73
N SER A 17 1.93 1.75 7.00
CA SER A 17 2.60 0.49 7.34
C SER A 17 3.16 0.66 8.74
N VAL A 18 2.88 -0.29 9.64
CA VAL A 18 3.22 -0.17 11.06
C VAL A 18 4.01 -1.38 11.51
N THR A 19 5.15 -1.15 12.16
CA THR A 19 5.96 -2.24 12.71
C THR A 19 5.22 -2.91 13.87
N GLY A 20 4.94 -4.21 13.77
CA GLY A 20 4.37 -4.96 14.87
C GLY A 20 5.35 -5.16 16.03
N THR A 21 4.84 -5.31 17.26
CA THR A 21 5.65 -5.47 18.48
C THR A 21 6.62 -6.66 18.45
N SER A 22 6.32 -7.69 17.65
CA SER A 22 7.22 -8.84 17.44
C SER A 22 8.47 -8.45 16.66
N HIS A 23 8.32 -7.62 15.62
CA HIS A 23 9.43 -7.09 14.84
C HIS A 23 10.26 -6.12 15.66
N GLU A 24 9.63 -5.27 16.47
CA GLU A 24 10.33 -4.38 17.41
C GLU A 24 11.21 -5.16 18.39
N LYS A 25 10.66 -6.22 19.01
CA LYS A 25 11.41 -7.11 19.93
C LYS A 25 12.62 -7.77 19.26
N ARG A 26 12.56 -7.99 17.95
CA ARG A 26 13.64 -8.61 17.15
C ARG A 26 14.50 -7.58 16.42
N SER A 27 14.28 -6.29 16.65
CA SER A 27 14.93 -5.18 15.92
C SER A 27 14.85 -5.34 14.40
N GLN A 28 13.74 -5.91 13.91
CA GLN A 28 13.47 -6.08 12.49
C GLN A 28 12.69 -4.87 11.96
N PRO A 29 12.97 -4.43 10.72
CA PRO A 29 12.20 -3.36 10.09
C PRO A 29 10.75 -3.78 9.85
N CYS A 30 9.87 -2.81 9.60
CA CYS A 30 8.51 -3.10 9.12
C CYS A 30 8.61 -3.85 7.78
N GLN A 31 7.90 -4.97 7.67
CA GLN A 31 7.87 -5.81 6.47
C GLN A 31 6.61 -5.58 5.65
N ASP A 32 5.77 -4.63 6.07
CA ASP A 32 4.55 -4.25 5.38
C ASP A 32 4.86 -3.14 4.37
N ALA A 33 4.45 -3.31 3.12
CA ALA A 33 4.51 -2.30 2.09
C ALA A 33 3.13 -2.08 1.49
N HIS A 34 2.88 -0.84 1.05
CA HIS A 34 1.66 -0.49 0.35
C HIS A 34 1.98 0.49 -0.79
N CYS A 35 1.18 0.42 -1.86
CA CYS A 35 1.19 1.40 -2.93
C CYS A 35 -0.23 1.62 -3.44
N TRP A 36 -0.41 2.70 -4.18
CA TRP A 36 -1.64 2.91 -4.92
C TRP A 36 -1.35 3.73 -6.18
N ARG A 37 -2.23 3.59 -7.18
CA ARG A 37 -2.19 4.35 -8.42
C ARG A 37 -3.60 4.57 -8.94
N LEU A 38 -3.88 5.80 -9.35
CA LEU A 38 -5.06 6.11 -10.13
C LEU A 38 -4.82 5.76 -11.61
N LEU A 39 -5.67 4.92 -12.16
CA LEU A 39 -5.68 4.49 -13.55
C LEU A 39 -6.74 5.29 -14.34
N PRO A 40 -6.72 5.23 -15.69
CA PRO A 40 -7.78 5.83 -16.51
C PRO A 40 -9.19 5.35 -16.11
N ASN A 41 -10.20 6.14 -16.47
CA ASN A 41 -11.61 5.87 -16.16
C ASN A 41 -11.93 5.83 -14.64
N ASN A 42 -11.19 6.59 -13.84
CA ASN A 42 -11.41 6.72 -12.39
C ASN A 42 -11.29 5.39 -11.62
N VAL A 43 -10.36 4.52 -12.03
CA VAL A 43 -10.09 3.25 -11.35
C VAL A 43 -8.90 3.44 -10.41
N LEU A 44 -9.08 3.16 -9.12
CA LEU A 44 -7.97 3.10 -8.16
C LEU A 44 -7.45 1.67 -8.05
N ALA A 45 -6.17 1.47 -8.36
CA ALA A 45 -5.45 0.24 -8.01
C ALA A 45 -4.69 0.48 -6.71
N ALA A 46 -4.87 -0.39 -5.71
CA ALA A 46 -4.10 -0.38 -4.48
C ALA A 46 -3.50 -1.78 -4.27
N ALA A 47 -2.25 -1.82 -3.82
CA ALA A 47 -1.54 -3.05 -3.51
C ALA A 47 -0.99 -2.98 -2.10
N VAL A 48 -1.02 -4.13 -1.41
CA VAL A 48 -0.41 -4.32 -0.09
C VAL A 48 0.38 -5.62 -0.12
N ALA A 49 1.52 -5.63 0.54
CA ALA A 49 2.37 -6.80 0.70
C ALA A 49 2.90 -6.88 2.12
N ASP A 50 2.88 -8.09 2.68
CA ASP A 50 3.52 -8.43 3.96
C ASP A 50 4.70 -9.36 3.65
N GLY A 51 5.90 -8.91 3.97
CA GLY A 51 7.11 -9.69 3.82
C GLY A 51 7.18 -10.77 4.89
N ALA A 52 7.35 -12.03 4.48
CA ALA A 52 7.48 -13.13 5.43
C ALA A 52 8.66 -12.93 6.39
N GLY A 53 8.41 -12.77 7.70
CA GLY A 53 9.45 -12.46 8.69
C GLY A 53 10.52 -13.52 8.94
N SER A 54 10.41 -14.69 8.31
CA SER A 54 11.46 -15.70 8.21
C SER A 54 12.52 -15.39 7.14
N ALA A 55 12.24 -14.47 6.20
CA ALA A 55 13.13 -14.14 5.09
C ALA A 55 14.05 -12.96 5.44
N ALA A 56 15.33 -13.07 5.09
CA ALA A 56 16.34 -12.05 5.40
C ALA A 56 16.07 -10.69 4.74
N LEU A 57 15.39 -10.68 3.59
CA LEU A 57 15.10 -9.49 2.80
C LEU A 57 13.58 -9.23 2.67
N ALA A 58 12.79 -9.64 3.67
CA ALA A 58 11.34 -9.55 3.67
C ALA A 58 10.82 -8.13 3.37
N GLU A 59 11.40 -7.10 3.99
CA GLU A 59 11.07 -5.69 3.74
C GLU A 59 11.29 -5.30 2.26
N ILE A 60 12.41 -5.74 1.68
CA ILE A 60 12.75 -5.44 0.28
C ILE A 60 11.77 -6.18 -0.65
N GLY A 61 11.46 -7.44 -0.34
CA GLY A 61 10.50 -8.24 -1.10
C GLY A 61 9.11 -7.60 -1.11
N ALA A 62 8.62 -7.15 0.05
CA ALA A 62 7.34 -6.47 0.16
C ALA A 62 7.32 -5.17 -0.67
N LYS A 63 8.40 -4.38 -0.63
CA LYS A 63 8.54 -3.13 -1.43
C LYS A 63 8.57 -3.36 -2.94
N ILE A 64 9.09 -4.50 -3.41
CA ILE A 64 9.12 -4.84 -4.84
C ILE A 64 7.76 -5.35 -5.32
N ALA A 65 7.01 -6.02 -4.45
CA ALA A 65 5.72 -6.61 -4.79
C ALA A 65 4.60 -5.58 -5.00
N VAL A 66 4.74 -4.38 -4.40
CA VAL A 66 3.78 -3.28 -4.52
C VAL A 66 4.16 -2.30 -5.62
#